data_AF-A0A831TUD3-F1
#
_entry.id   AF-A0A831TUD3-F1
#
_cell.length_a   1.000
_cell.length_b   1.000
_cell.length_c   1.000
_cell.angle_alpha   90.00
_cell.angle_beta   90.00
_cell.angle_gamma   90.00
#
_symmetry.space_group_name_H-M   'P 1'
#
loop_
_entity.id
_entity.type
_entity.pdbx_description
1 polymer ?
#
loop_
_entity_poly.entity_id
_entity_poly.type
_entity_poly.pdbx_seq_one_letter_code
_entity_poly.pdbx_strand_id
1 'polypeptide(L)'
;MNNERAASARIAGLSLLLMSILAFFANFFILEALIIPGDTATTATNIMDNELLFRFGIVSFIIVIILDLLVAWALYIFLKPINKNLAMLAAWFRIVFLAIWGSAFYNLFNAVQLASSDDYLTVLGTEQLHAQVMLAINSFDTGWLIGLVFISFHLMLIGYLAIKSGFMPSIIGALLVLAGFGYLIDSFAQFLLPNYADYEAIFLMIVAIPGIIGEMSLMFWLLIKGVKVGKS
;
A
#
# COMPACT_ATOMS: atom_id res chain seq x y z
N MET A 1 13.98 -17.69 20.79
CA MET A 1 13.79 -18.07 19.37
C MET A 1 12.38 -18.58 19.04
N ASN A 2 11.91 -19.70 19.59
CA ASN A 2 10.56 -20.23 19.26
C ASN A 2 9.42 -19.24 19.62
N ASN A 3 9.37 -18.79 20.88
CA ASN A 3 8.34 -17.81 21.30
C ASN A 3 8.39 -16.48 20.53
N GLU A 4 9.57 -16.02 20.13
CA GLU A 4 9.75 -14.78 19.34
C GLU A 4 9.19 -14.95 17.93
N ARG A 5 9.41 -16.10 17.30
CA ARG A 5 8.88 -16.41 15.98
C ARG A 5 7.34 -16.47 16.00
N ALA A 6 6.77 -17.13 17.00
CA ALA A 6 5.32 -17.18 17.18
C ALA A 6 4.71 -15.79 17.40
N ALA A 7 5.37 -14.95 18.21
CA ALA A 7 4.95 -13.57 18.44
C ALA A 7 5.03 -12.75 17.14
N SER A 8 6.12 -12.86 16.38
CA SER A 8 6.29 -12.17 15.10
C SER A 8 5.22 -12.57 14.08
N ALA A 9 4.83 -13.85 14.01
CA ALA A 9 3.75 -14.29 13.13
C ALA A 9 2.40 -13.64 13.50
N ARG A 10 2.09 -13.52 14.80
CA ARG A 10 0.88 -12.83 15.27
C ARG A 10 0.90 -11.35 14.93
N ILE A 11 2.03 -10.68 15.18
CA ILE A 11 2.17 -9.25 14.91
C ILE A 11 2.01 -9.00 13.41
N ALA A 12 2.73 -9.74 12.56
CA ALA A 12 2.59 -9.62 11.11
C ALA A 12 1.14 -9.84 10.66
N GLY A 13 0.49 -10.92 11.11
CA GLY A 13 -0.89 -11.23 10.74
C GLY A 13 -1.92 -10.18 11.20
N LEU A 14 -1.81 -9.70 12.44
CA LEU A 14 -2.72 -8.67 12.98
C LEU A 14 -2.49 -7.31 12.32
N SER A 15 -1.24 -6.93 12.12
CA SER A 15 -0.90 -5.68 11.43
C SER A 15 -1.40 -5.71 9.99
N LEU A 16 -1.21 -6.81 9.24
CA LEU A 16 -1.76 -7.01 7.90
C LEU A 16 -3.29 -6.88 7.86
N LEU A 17 -4.00 -7.43 8.86
CA LEU A 17 -5.45 -7.34 8.95
C LEU A 17 -5.93 -5.91 9.21
N LEU A 18 -5.37 -5.27 10.24
CA LEU A 18 -5.77 -3.91 10.62
C LEU A 18 -5.42 -2.90 9.52
N MET A 19 -4.25 -3.03 8.90
CA MET A 19 -3.87 -2.13 7.81
C MET A 19 -4.76 -2.32 6.58
N SER A 20 -5.16 -3.56 6.26
CA SER A 20 -6.08 -3.83 5.14
C SER A 20 -7.45 -3.19 5.38
N ILE A 21 -7.98 -3.28 6.61
CA ILE A 21 -9.28 -2.65 6.98
C ILE A 21 -9.18 -1.12 6.88
N LEU A 22 -8.12 -0.52 7.42
CA LEU A 22 -7.93 0.92 7.40
C LEU A 22 -7.68 1.47 5.99
N ALA A 23 -6.86 0.77 5.19
CA ALA A 23 -6.61 1.13 3.80
C ALA A 23 -7.88 0.99 2.96
N PHE A 24 -8.68 -0.06 3.18
CA PHE A 24 -9.97 -0.21 2.52
C PHE A 24 -10.93 0.93 2.90
N PHE A 25 -11.01 1.26 4.19
CA PHE A 25 -11.82 2.38 4.66
C PHE A 25 -11.39 3.72 4.03
N ALA A 26 -10.10 4.04 4.03
CA ALA A 26 -9.60 5.29 3.49
C ALA A 26 -9.82 5.40 1.96
N ASN A 27 -9.54 4.33 1.20
CA ASN A 27 -9.70 4.37 -0.26
C ASN A 27 -11.18 4.36 -0.68
N PHE A 28 -11.94 3.36 -0.24
CA PHE A 28 -13.27 3.08 -0.81
C PHE A 28 -14.41 3.83 -0.14
N PHE A 29 -14.25 4.30 1.10
CA PHE A 29 -15.30 5.07 1.79
C PHE A 29 -15.02 6.57 1.88
N ILE A 30 -13.75 6.99 1.78
CA ILE A 30 -13.36 8.39 1.89
C ILE A 30 -12.93 8.93 0.53
N LEU A 31 -11.82 8.42 -0.02
CA LEU A 31 -11.26 8.98 -1.26
C LEU A 31 -12.23 8.82 -2.44
N GLU A 32 -12.77 7.63 -2.68
CA GLU A 32 -13.75 7.40 -3.76
C GLU A 32 -15.04 8.22 -3.59
N ALA A 33 -15.41 8.60 -2.37
CA ALA A 33 -16.59 9.44 -2.12
C ALA A 33 -16.33 10.92 -2.42
N LEU A 34 -15.07 11.36 -2.32
CA LEU A 34 -14.70 12.78 -2.40
C LEU A 34 -14.05 13.16 -3.72
N ILE A 35 -13.34 12.23 -4.36
CA ILE A 35 -12.52 12.49 -5.55
C ILE A 35 -13.26 11.99 -6.79
N ILE A 36 -13.58 12.91 -7.70
CA ILE A 36 -14.22 12.61 -8.98
C ILE A 36 -13.17 12.70 -10.09
N PRO A 37 -12.71 11.58 -10.67
CA PRO A 37 -11.67 11.58 -11.69
C PRO A 37 -12.03 12.50 -12.86
N GLY A 38 -11.13 13.44 -13.18
CA GLY A 38 -11.31 14.41 -14.27
C GLY A 38 -12.20 15.63 -13.94
N ASP A 39 -12.90 15.65 -12.81
CA ASP A 39 -13.69 16.80 -12.36
C ASP A 39 -13.00 17.50 -11.18
N THR A 40 -12.18 18.50 -11.51
CA THR A 40 -11.42 19.26 -10.52
C THR A 40 -12.33 20.10 -9.63
N ALA A 41 -13.45 20.59 -10.15
CA ALA A 41 -14.34 21.50 -9.42
C ALA A 41 -15.13 20.74 -8.36
N THR A 42 -15.81 19.67 -8.74
CA THR A 42 -16.54 18.84 -7.79
C THR A 42 -15.61 18.21 -6.75
N THR A 43 -14.42 17.75 -7.15
CA THR A 43 -13.43 17.21 -6.21
C THR A 43 -13.03 18.24 -5.14
N ALA A 44 -12.67 19.46 -5.55
CA ALA A 44 -12.26 20.49 -4.60
C ALA A 44 -13.42 20.90 -3.66
N THR A 45 -14.62 21.07 -4.20
CA THR A 45 -15.82 21.39 -3.40
C THR A 45 -16.14 20.26 -2.41
N ASN A 46 -16.12 18.99 -2.84
CA ASN A 46 -16.35 17.86 -1.96
C ASN A 46 -15.36 17.81 -0.78
N ILE A 47 -14.08 18.05 -1.05
CA ILE A 47 -13.03 18.09 -0.01
C ILE A 47 -13.26 19.26 0.94
N MET A 48 -13.59 20.45 0.44
CA MET A 48 -13.87 21.64 1.24
C MET A 48 -15.08 21.40 2.16
N ASP A 49 -16.19 20.88 1.61
CA ASP A 49 -17.42 20.63 2.35
C ASP A 49 -17.28 19.47 3.36
N ASN A 50 -16.33 18.55 3.13
CA ASN A 50 -16.10 17.36 3.96
C ASN A 50 -14.66 17.28 4.49
N GLU A 51 -14.07 18.43 4.85
CA GLU A 51 -12.66 18.53 5.25
C GLU A 51 -12.28 17.53 6.34
N LEU A 52 -13.12 17.40 7.37
CA LEU A 52 -12.87 16.47 8.49
C LEU A 52 -12.79 15.01 8.02
N LEU A 53 -13.67 14.62 7.09
CA LEU A 53 -13.70 13.28 6.53
C LEU A 53 -12.42 13.00 5.72
N PHE A 54 -11.99 13.96 4.90
CA PHE A 54 -10.75 13.86 4.15
C PHE A 54 -9.53 13.73 5.09
N ARG A 55 -9.47 14.54 6.16
CA ARG A 55 -8.42 14.45 7.19
C ARG A 55 -8.42 13.10 7.92
N PHE A 56 -9.58 12.51 8.18
CA PHE A 56 -9.65 11.15 8.71
C PHE A 56 -9.02 10.13 7.76
N GLY A 57 -9.23 10.27 6.44
CA GLY A 57 -8.56 9.44 5.44
C GLY A 57 -7.05 9.53 5.53
N ILE A 58 -6.49 10.74 5.67
CA ILE A 58 -5.04 10.96 5.84
C ILE A 58 -4.54 10.28 7.13
N VAL A 59 -5.25 10.45 8.25
CA VAL A 59 -4.88 9.81 9.53
C VAL A 59 -4.93 8.28 9.42
N SER A 60 -5.94 7.72 8.73
CA SER A 60 -6.02 6.29 8.45
C SER A 60 -4.79 5.80 7.69
N PHE A 61 -4.32 6.51 6.66
CA PHE A 61 -3.10 6.16 5.95
C PHE A 61 -1.82 6.26 6.82
N ILE A 62 -1.75 7.22 7.74
CA ILE A 62 -0.64 7.31 8.71
C ILE A 62 -0.61 6.07 9.60
N ILE A 63 -1.77 5.63 10.10
CA ILE A 63 -1.86 4.40 10.90
C ILE A 63 -1.47 3.18 10.06
N VAL A 64 -1.87 3.12 8.77
CA VAL A 64 -1.46 2.07 7.84
C VAL A 64 0.07 2.00 7.73
N ILE A 65 0.78 3.13 7.56
CA ILE A 65 2.25 3.13 7.51
C ILE A 65 2.89 2.56 8.78
N ILE A 66 2.36 2.92 9.95
CA ILE A 66 2.87 2.41 11.23
C ILE A 66 2.69 0.90 11.31
N LEU A 67 1.50 0.40 10.96
CA LEU A 67 1.21 -1.03 10.94
C LEU A 67 2.09 -1.77 9.92
N ASP A 68 2.30 -1.18 8.75
CA ASP A 68 3.13 -1.75 7.69
C ASP A 68 4.61 -1.86 8.11
N LEU A 69 5.13 -0.85 8.83
CA LEU A 69 6.46 -0.94 9.45
C LEU A 69 6.57 -2.12 10.42
N LEU A 70 5.52 -2.38 11.22
CA LEU A 70 5.45 -3.57 12.08
C LEU A 70 5.44 -4.87 11.26
N VAL A 71 4.77 -4.91 10.11
CA VAL A 71 4.79 -6.05 9.18
C VAL A 71 6.22 -6.30 8.68
N ALA A 72 6.93 -5.26 8.23
CA ALA A 72 8.30 -5.39 7.74
C ALA A 72 9.22 -6.00 8.81
N TRP A 73 9.17 -5.48 10.02
CA TRP A 73 9.94 -6.00 11.15
C TRP A 73 9.55 -7.43 11.54
N ALA A 74 8.26 -7.71 11.63
CA ALA A 74 7.75 -9.01 12.06
C ALA A 74 8.04 -10.12 11.03
N LEU A 75 7.87 -9.83 9.74
CA LEU A 75 8.22 -10.77 8.67
C LEU A 75 9.73 -11.04 8.60
N TYR A 76 10.57 -10.04 8.88
CA TYR A 76 12.01 -10.26 9.01
C TYR A 76 12.32 -11.28 10.10
N ILE A 77 11.78 -11.10 11.32
CA ILE A 77 11.99 -12.06 12.42
C ILE A 77 11.47 -13.44 12.05
N PHE A 78 10.29 -13.51 11.42
CA PHE A 78 9.63 -14.76 11.08
C PHE A 78 10.40 -15.58 10.04
N LEU A 79 10.97 -14.93 9.02
CA LEU A 79 11.65 -15.56 7.89
C LEU A 79 13.18 -15.64 8.04
N LYS A 80 13.77 -14.90 8.98
CA LYS A 80 15.21 -14.94 9.27
C LYS A 80 15.81 -16.34 9.43
N PRO A 81 15.14 -17.35 10.04
CA PRO A 81 15.68 -18.70 10.13
C PRO A 81 15.88 -19.41 8.78
N ILE A 82 15.19 -18.97 7.72
CA ILE A 82 15.32 -19.55 6.38
C ILE A 82 16.50 -18.93 5.64
N ASN A 83 16.57 -17.60 5.61
CA ASN A 83 17.73 -16.88 5.11
C ASN A 83 17.71 -15.45 5.67
N LYS A 84 18.65 -15.14 6.56
CA LYS A 84 18.75 -13.83 7.22
C LYS A 84 18.90 -12.68 6.22
N ASN A 85 19.75 -12.84 5.21
CA ASN A 85 20.10 -11.75 4.29
C ASN A 85 18.92 -11.43 3.36
N LEU A 86 18.25 -12.44 2.81
CA LEU A 86 17.07 -12.23 1.98
C LEU A 86 15.88 -11.71 2.78
N ALA A 87 15.67 -12.19 4.02
CA ALA A 87 14.62 -11.67 4.88
C ALA A 87 14.84 -10.18 5.23
N MET A 88 16.10 -9.79 5.48
CA MET A 88 16.48 -8.41 5.73
C MET A 88 16.28 -7.53 4.50
N LEU A 89 16.72 -8.02 3.33
CA LEU A 89 16.53 -7.32 2.06
C LEU A 89 15.05 -7.10 1.74
N ALA A 90 14.21 -8.11 1.98
CA ALA A 90 12.76 -7.98 1.83
C ALA A 90 12.16 -6.90 2.74
N ALA A 91 12.64 -6.80 3.99
CA ALA A 91 12.19 -5.75 4.91
C ALA A 91 12.66 -4.36 4.46
N TRP A 92 13.88 -4.23 3.93
CA TRP A 92 14.36 -2.96 3.37
C TRP A 92 13.53 -2.48 2.19
N PHE A 93 13.20 -3.36 1.25
CA PHE A 93 12.30 -3.01 0.14
C PHE A 93 10.96 -2.47 0.63
N ARG A 94 10.37 -3.10 1.65
CA ARG A 94 9.12 -2.62 2.27
C ARG A 94 9.29 -1.27 2.97
N ILE A 95 10.40 -1.04 3.67
CA ILE A 95 10.68 0.27 4.30
C ILE A 95 10.90 1.37 3.25
N VAL A 96 11.56 1.06 2.13
CA VAL A 96 11.73 2.03 1.02
C VAL A 96 10.38 2.38 0.40
N PHE A 97 9.49 1.40 0.21
CA PHE A 97 8.10 1.65 -0.17
C PHE A 97 7.43 2.64 0.80
N LEU A 98 7.53 2.40 2.11
CA LEU A 98 6.94 3.28 3.12
C LEU A 98 7.53 4.69 3.11
N ALA A 99 8.83 4.83 2.86
CA ALA A 99 9.47 6.14 2.77
C ALA A 99 8.95 6.94 1.56
N ILE A 100 8.85 6.28 0.39
CA ILE A 100 8.35 6.91 -0.84
C ILE A 100 6.88 7.29 -0.68
N TRP A 101 6.02 6.32 -0.34
CA TRP A 101 4.59 6.57 -0.23
C TRP A 101 4.25 7.51 0.94
N GLY A 102 4.92 7.36 2.08
CA GLY A 102 4.75 8.26 3.22
C GLY A 102 5.14 9.70 2.91
N SER A 103 6.17 9.92 2.09
CA SER A 103 6.51 11.27 1.63
C SER A 103 5.40 11.89 0.77
N ALA A 104 4.63 11.06 0.06
CA ALA A 104 3.55 11.50 -0.81
C ALA A 104 2.34 12.05 -0.03
N PHE A 105 2.23 11.78 1.28
CA PHE A 105 1.14 12.27 2.13
C PHE A 105 1.14 13.79 2.23
N TYR A 106 2.31 14.41 2.09
CA TYR A 106 2.44 15.86 1.97
C TYR A 106 1.50 16.43 0.90
N ASN A 107 1.27 15.71 -0.20
CA ASN A 107 0.37 16.17 -1.24
C ASN A 107 -1.10 16.13 -0.81
N LEU A 108 -1.53 15.15 -0.01
CA LEU A 108 -2.89 15.15 0.55
C LEU A 108 -3.08 16.33 1.53
N PHE A 109 -2.07 16.64 2.34
CA PHE A 109 -2.12 17.82 3.19
C PHE A 109 -2.18 19.13 2.39
N ASN A 110 -1.44 19.22 1.28
CA ASN A 110 -1.56 20.35 0.37
C ASN A 110 -2.95 20.45 -0.25
N ALA A 111 -3.53 19.33 -0.69
CA ALA A 111 -4.88 19.30 -1.28
C ALA A 111 -5.92 19.90 -0.34
N VAL A 112 -5.93 19.49 0.93
CA VAL A 112 -6.88 20.03 1.93
C VAL A 112 -6.57 21.48 2.30
N GLN A 113 -5.29 21.86 2.39
CA GLN A 113 -4.92 23.24 2.69
C GLN A 113 -5.32 24.19 1.56
N LEU A 114 -5.15 23.78 0.30
CA LEU A 114 -5.54 24.56 -0.87
C LEU A 114 -7.07 24.66 -0.95
N ALA A 115 -7.80 23.55 -0.76
CA ALA A 115 -9.26 23.53 -0.85
C ALA A 115 -9.93 24.47 0.18
N SER A 116 -9.35 24.64 1.37
CA SER A 116 -9.94 25.41 2.47
C SER A 116 -9.34 26.82 2.67
N SER A 117 -8.51 27.34 1.75
CA SER A 117 -7.78 28.61 1.95
C SER A 117 -8.31 29.78 1.13
N ASP A 118 -8.86 30.77 1.83
CA ASP A 118 -9.28 32.06 1.25
C ASP A 118 -8.10 32.86 0.69
N ASP A 119 -6.93 32.77 1.32
CA ASP A 119 -5.70 33.45 0.87
C ASP A 119 -5.26 32.95 -0.51
N TYR A 120 -5.17 31.63 -0.68
CA TYR A 120 -4.81 31.03 -1.97
C TYR A 120 -5.90 31.25 -3.03
N LEU A 121 -7.18 31.19 -2.63
CA LEU A 121 -8.30 31.49 -3.54
C LEU A 121 -8.22 32.92 -4.09
N THR A 122 -7.85 33.89 -3.26
CA THR A 122 -7.71 35.30 -3.65
C THR A 122 -6.61 35.51 -4.70
N VAL A 123 -5.50 34.78 -4.59
CA VAL A 123 -4.34 34.95 -5.47
C VAL A 123 -4.45 34.13 -6.76
N LEU A 124 -4.93 32.88 -6.67
CA LEU A 124 -4.98 31.93 -7.78
C LEU A 124 -6.29 31.99 -8.56
N GLY A 125 -7.39 32.39 -7.91
CA GLY A 125 -8.74 32.23 -8.43
C GLY A 125 -9.21 30.76 -8.37
N THR A 126 -10.53 30.58 -8.49
CA THR A 126 -11.21 29.29 -8.24
C THR A 126 -10.72 28.16 -9.15
N GLU A 127 -10.67 28.37 -10.47
CA GLU A 127 -10.31 27.32 -11.42
C GLU A 127 -8.87 26.81 -11.21
N GLN A 128 -7.93 27.73 -11.01
CA GLN A 128 -6.53 27.38 -10.80
C GLN A 128 -6.33 26.69 -9.45
N LEU A 129 -7.05 27.13 -8.40
CA LEU A 129 -7.05 26.46 -7.10
C LEU A 129 -7.54 25.01 -7.22
N HIS A 130 -8.68 24.79 -7.88
CA HIS A 130 -9.25 23.45 -8.08
C HIS A 130 -8.31 22.53 -8.87
N ALA A 131 -7.65 23.05 -9.90
CA ALA A 131 -6.64 22.30 -10.65
C ALA A 131 -5.43 21.91 -9.79
N GLN A 132 -4.98 22.78 -8.88
CA GLN A 132 -3.88 22.47 -7.96
C GLN A 132 -4.27 21.42 -6.89
N VAL A 133 -5.52 21.45 -6.40
CA VAL A 133 -6.04 20.39 -5.51
C VAL A 133 -5.97 19.03 -6.21
N MET A 134 -6.48 18.94 -7.44
CA MET A 134 -6.43 17.69 -8.21
C MET A 134 -4.99 17.26 -8.53
N LEU A 135 -4.11 18.22 -8.87
CA LEU A 135 -2.70 17.92 -9.11
C LEU A 135 -2.02 17.32 -7.87
N ALA A 136 -2.33 17.83 -6.69
CA ALA A 136 -1.81 17.30 -5.43
C ALA A 136 -2.30 15.87 -5.18
N ILE A 137 -3.58 15.59 -5.42
CA ILE A 137 -4.14 14.23 -5.34
C ILE A 137 -3.43 13.28 -6.31
N ASN A 138 -3.32 13.64 -7.59
CA ASN A 138 -2.62 12.83 -8.59
C ASN A 138 -1.13 12.62 -8.25
N SER A 139 -0.50 13.60 -7.59
CA SER A 139 0.88 13.49 -7.12
C SER A 139 1.02 12.50 -5.96
N PHE A 140 0.01 12.39 -5.10
CA PHE A 140 -0.07 11.33 -4.08
C PHE A 140 -0.13 9.95 -4.74
N ASP A 141 -1.00 9.76 -5.73
CA ASP A 141 -1.14 8.49 -6.46
C ASP A 141 0.14 8.11 -7.21
N THR A 142 0.84 9.10 -7.76
CA THR A 142 2.16 8.89 -8.39
C THR A 142 3.18 8.37 -7.37
N GLY A 143 3.19 8.92 -6.15
CA GLY A 143 4.06 8.43 -5.07
C GLY A 143 3.75 6.99 -4.67
N TRP A 144 2.47 6.62 -4.60
CA TRP A 144 2.04 5.23 -4.39
C TRP A 144 2.55 4.31 -5.50
N LEU A 145 2.34 4.69 -6.76
CA LEU A 145 2.76 3.93 -7.94
C LEU A 145 4.28 3.68 -7.96
N ILE A 146 5.10 4.70 -7.67
CA ILE A 146 6.56 4.54 -7.55
C ILE A 146 6.90 3.57 -6.41
N GLY A 147 6.19 3.67 -5.28
CA GLY A 147 6.34 2.77 -4.16
C GLY A 147 6.07 1.30 -4.52
N LEU A 148 5.09 1.01 -5.39
CA LEU A 148 4.72 -0.36 -5.78
C LEU A 148 5.87 -1.12 -6.46
N VAL A 149 6.82 -0.42 -7.09
CA VAL A 149 8.04 -1.06 -7.59
C VAL A 149 8.82 -1.73 -6.45
N PHE A 150 8.89 -1.12 -5.28
CA PHE A 150 9.62 -1.69 -4.14
C PHE A 150 8.80 -2.76 -3.41
N ILE A 151 7.48 -2.61 -3.33
CA ILE A 151 6.63 -3.68 -2.77
C ILE A 151 6.72 -4.94 -3.63
N SER A 152 6.88 -4.80 -4.95
CA SER A 152 7.04 -5.93 -5.86
C SER A 152 8.24 -6.82 -5.48
N PHE A 153 9.41 -6.23 -5.23
CA PHE A 153 10.61 -6.96 -4.82
C PHE A 153 10.46 -7.56 -3.42
N HIS A 154 9.79 -6.84 -2.52
CA HIS A 154 9.43 -7.39 -1.21
C HIS A 154 8.63 -8.69 -1.37
N LEU A 155 7.54 -8.67 -2.14
CA LEU A 155 6.65 -9.82 -2.36
C LEU A 155 7.38 -11.01 -2.99
N MET A 156 8.21 -10.76 -4.01
CA MET A 156 9.04 -11.79 -4.63
C MET A 156 9.99 -12.46 -3.63
N LEU A 157 10.65 -11.68 -2.77
CA LEU A 157 11.58 -12.21 -1.79
C LEU A 157 10.89 -12.99 -0.68
N ILE A 158 9.80 -12.46 -0.10
CA ILE A 158 9.06 -13.20 0.94
C ILE A 158 8.37 -14.43 0.36
N GLY A 159 7.90 -14.38 -0.88
CA GLY A 159 7.30 -15.51 -1.59
C GLY A 159 8.33 -16.62 -1.85
N TYR A 160 9.53 -16.26 -2.29
CA TYR A 160 10.65 -17.20 -2.42
C TYR A 160 11.01 -17.86 -1.08
N LEU A 161 11.13 -17.06 -0.01
CA LEU A 161 11.41 -17.58 1.33
C LEU A 161 10.30 -18.49 1.85
N ALA A 162 9.04 -18.16 1.59
CA ALA A 162 7.89 -18.98 1.91
C ALA A 162 7.97 -20.36 1.23
N ILE A 163 8.29 -20.41 -0.07
CA ILE A 163 8.48 -21.67 -0.82
C ILE A 163 9.62 -22.50 -0.22
N LYS A 164 10.74 -21.87 0.16
CA LYS A 164 11.90 -22.57 0.75
C LYS A 164 11.72 -22.96 2.22
N SER A 165 10.68 -22.46 2.87
CA SER A 165 10.54 -22.56 4.32
C SER A 165 10.22 -23.95 4.85
N GLY A 166 9.63 -24.82 4.03
CA GLY A 166 9.17 -26.16 4.41
C GLY A 166 7.95 -26.22 5.34
N PHE A 167 7.61 -25.13 6.03
CA PHE A 167 6.45 -25.07 6.93
C PHE A 167 5.27 -24.26 6.37
N MET A 168 5.52 -23.32 5.46
CA MET A 168 4.46 -22.54 4.79
C MET A 168 4.05 -23.24 3.48
N PRO A 169 2.75 -23.30 3.14
CA PRO A 169 2.30 -23.85 1.87
C PRO A 169 2.98 -23.12 0.70
N SER A 170 3.64 -23.87 -0.18
CA SER A 170 4.36 -23.32 -1.34
C SER A 170 3.45 -22.52 -2.27
N ILE A 171 2.15 -22.86 -2.34
CA ILE A 171 1.16 -22.12 -3.12
C ILE A 171 1.02 -20.66 -2.68
N ILE A 172 1.11 -20.37 -1.37
CA ILE A 172 1.07 -18.98 -0.87
C ILE A 172 2.31 -18.24 -1.37
N GLY A 173 3.47 -18.86 -1.26
CA GLY A 173 4.71 -18.25 -1.76
C GLY A 173 4.71 -18.03 -3.27
N ALA A 174 4.15 -18.96 -4.05
CA ALA A 174 4.01 -18.80 -5.50
C ALA A 174 3.07 -17.64 -5.86
N LEU A 175 1.93 -17.50 -5.17
CA LEU A 175 1.01 -16.38 -5.35
C LEU A 175 1.68 -15.04 -5.04
N LEU A 176 2.48 -14.95 -3.97
CA LEU A 176 3.23 -13.74 -3.63
C LEU A 176 4.28 -13.38 -4.69
N VAL A 177 4.99 -14.37 -5.24
CA VAL A 177 5.95 -14.14 -6.34
C VAL A 177 5.21 -13.64 -7.58
N LEU A 178 4.08 -14.24 -7.94
CA LEU A 178 3.26 -13.82 -9.08
C LEU A 178 2.69 -12.41 -8.88
N ALA A 179 2.22 -12.09 -7.67
CA ALA A 179 1.78 -10.75 -7.31
C ALA A 179 2.90 -9.72 -7.47
N GLY A 180 4.11 -10.06 -7.00
CA GLY A 180 5.30 -9.23 -7.19
C GLY A 180 5.57 -8.94 -8.67
N PHE A 181 5.58 -9.96 -9.53
CA PHE A 181 5.72 -9.73 -10.97
C PHE A 181 4.58 -8.88 -11.55
N GLY A 182 3.33 -9.12 -11.11
CA GLY A 182 2.17 -8.32 -11.49
C GLY A 182 2.38 -6.84 -11.19
N TYR A 183 2.66 -6.48 -9.93
CA TYR A 183 2.90 -5.09 -9.52
C TYR A 183 4.04 -4.45 -10.31
N LEU A 184 5.14 -5.18 -10.52
CA LEU A 184 6.28 -4.66 -11.25
C LEU A 184 5.93 -4.36 -12.72
N ILE A 185 5.27 -5.31 -13.40
CA ILE A 185 4.87 -5.16 -14.80
C ILE A 185 3.88 -4.00 -14.96
N ASP A 186 2.87 -3.94 -14.09
CA ASP A 186 1.86 -2.87 -14.11
C ASP A 186 2.48 -1.49 -13.85
N SER A 187 3.34 -1.36 -12.84
CA SER A 187 4.00 -0.08 -12.54
C SER A 187 4.84 0.42 -13.72
N PHE A 188 5.61 -0.47 -14.36
CA PHE A 188 6.39 -0.11 -15.53
C PHE A 188 5.53 0.17 -16.77
N ALA A 189 4.38 -0.49 -16.91
CA ALA A 189 3.42 -0.19 -17.96
C ALA A 189 2.88 1.24 -17.80
N GLN A 190 2.51 1.65 -16.59
CA GLN A 190 2.06 3.02 -16.30
C GLN A 190 3.15 4.07 -16.57
N PHE A 191 4.42 3.75 -16.31
CA PHE A 191 5.53 4.68 -16.58
C PHE A 191 5.91 4.81 -18.06
N LEU A 192 5.79 3.71 -18.82
CA LEU A 192 6.38 3.62 -20.16
C LEU A 192 5.35 3.64 -21.29
N LEU A 193 4.09 3.28 -21.04
CA LEU A 193 3.05 3.23 -22.07
C LEU A 193 2.24 4.53 -22.10
N PRO A 194 2.34 5.33 -23.18
CA PRO A 194 1.52 6.53 -23.33
C PRO A 194 0.02 6.23 -23.42
N ASN A 195 -0.34 4.99 -23.78
CA ASN A 195 -1.72 4.52 -23.90
C ASN A 195 -2.08 3.45 -22.87
N TYR A 196 -1.50 3.54 -21.65
CA TYR A 196 -1.81 2.62 -20.55
C TYR A 196 -3.31 2.43 -20.30
N ALA A 197 -4.10 3.51 -20.42
CA ALA A 197 -5.55 3.50 -20.23
C ALA A 197 -6.29 2.46 -21.11
N ASP A 198 -5.77 2.12 -22.30
CA ASP A 198 -6.37 1.10 -23.18
C ASP A 198 -6.27 -0.32 -22.59
N TYR A 199 -5.32 -0.53 -21.66
CA TYR A 199 -4.98 -1.84 -21.09
C TYR A 199 -5.20 -1.92 -19.58
N GLU A 200 -5.62 -0.84 -18.94
CA GLU A 200 -5.74 -0.71 -17.48
C GLU A 200 -6.52 -1.88 -16.86
N ALA A 201 -7.67 -2.25 -17.44
CA ALA A 201 -8.48 -3.36 -16.95
C ALA A 201 -7.74 -4.71 -16.96
N ILE A 202 -6.88 -4.94 -17.96
CA ILE A 202 -6.08 -6.17 -18.08
C ILE A 202 -5.00 -6.20 -17.01
N PHE A 203 -4.27 -5.09 -16.83
CA PHE A 203 -3.26 -4.98 -15.78
C PHE A 203 -3.87 -5.13 -14.39
N LEU A 204 -5.01 -4.47 -14.13
CA LEU A 204 -5.72 -4.57 -12.86
C LEU A 204 -6.10 -6.02 -12.55
N MET A 205 -6.59 -6.80 -13.52
CA MET A 205 -6.87 -8.24 -13.31
C MET A 205 -5.61 -9.05 -13.01
N ILE A 206 -4.51 -8.77 -13.71
CA ILE A 206 -3.22 -9.47 -13.52
C ILE A 206 -2.62 -9.16 -12.14
N VAL A 207 -2.81 -7.96 -11.61
CA VAL A 207 -2.29 -7.55 -10.30
C VAL A 207 -3.22 -7.97 -9.17
N ALA A 208 -4.50 -7.60 -9.26
CA ALA A 208 -5.45 -7.72 -8.16
C ALA A 208 -5.68 -9.18 -7.77
N ILE A 209 -5.81 -10.09 -8.72
CA ILE A 209 -6.13 -11.50 -8.43
C ILE A 209 -4.99 -12.17 -7.62
N PRO A 210 -3.75 -12.27 -8.12
CA PRO A 210 -2.68 -12.89 -7.35
C PRO A 210 -2.29 -12.07 -6.11
N GLY A 211 -2.35 -10.73 -6.17
CA GLY A 211 -2.05 -9.84 -5.04
C GLY A 211 -3.00 -10.06 -3.87
N ILE A 212 -4.31 -9.85 -4.09
CA ILE A 212 -5.33 -10.00 -3.06
C ILE A 212 -5.32 -11.44 -2.52
N ILE A 213 -5.34 -12.45 -3.40
CA ILE A 213 -5.39 -13.84 -2.97
C ILE A 213 -4.10 -14.22 -2.23
N GLY A 214 -2.93 -13.83 -2.72
CA GLY A 214 -1.63 -14.15 -2.11
C GLY A 214 -1.44 -13.50 -0.75
N GLU A 215 -1.69 -12.19 -0.64
CA GLU A 215 -1.50 -11.43 0.58
C GLU A 215 -2.56 -11.77 1.65
N MET A 216 -3.83 -11.94 1.26
CA MET A 216 -4.86 -12.43 2.19
C MET A 216 -4.54 -13.84 2.67
N SER A 217 -4.07 -14.72 1.78
CA SER A 217 -3.66 -16.07 2.17
C SER A 217 -2.49 -16.03 3.15
N LEU A 218 -1.49 -15.17 2.93
CA LEU A 218 -0.37 -14.97 3.86
C LEU A 218 -0.87 -14.47 5.22
N MET A 219 -1.71 -13.43 5.25
CA MET A 219 -2.29 -12.84 6.45
C MET A 219 -3.03 -13.90 7.29
N PHE A 220 -4.00 -14.59 6.70
CA PHE A 220 -4.77 -15.62 7.42
C PHE A 220 -3.90 -16.79 7.84
N TRP A 221 -2.95 -17.21 7.01
CA TRP A 221 -2.04 -18.29 7.36
C TRP A 221 -1.17 -17.92 8.57
N LEU A 222 -0.63 -16.69 8.62
CA LEU A 222 0.16 -16.21 9.75
C LEU A 222 -0.64 -16.21 11.06
N LEU A 223 -1.90 -15.75 11.02
CA LEU A 223 -2.80 -15.71 12.17
C LEU A 223 -3.18 -17.10 12.69
N ILE A 224 -3.43 -18.06 11.81
CA ILE A 224 -3.99 -19.37 12.18
C ILE A 224 -2.89 -20.43 12.41
N LYS A 225 -1.95 -20.55 11.46
CA LYS A 225 -0.94 -21.63 11.42
C LYS A 225 0.47 -21.12 11.72
N GLY A 226 0.84 -19.92 11.29
CA GLY A 226 2.18 -19.35 11.51
C GLY A 226 2.58 -19.26 12.99
N VAL A 227 1.62 -18.96 13.86
CA VAL A 227 1.80 -18.95 15.32
C VAL A 227 2.22 -20.31 15.88
N LYS A 228 1.74 -21.40 15.29
CA LYS A 228 2.00 -22.78 15.77
C LYS A 228 3.41 -23.24 15.38
N VAL A 229 3.87 -22.86 14.19
CA VAL A 229 5.23 -23.14 13.70
C VAL A 229 6.29 -22.49 14.60
N GLY A 230 5.99 -21.33 15.20
CA GLY A 230 6.91 -20.72 16.16
C GLY A 230 7.01 -21.48 17.48
N LYS A 231 6.05 -22.34 17.86
CA LYS A 231 6.06 -23.02 19.16
C LYS A 231 6.79 -24.37 19.16
N SER A 232 7.00 -24.98 17.99
CA SER A 232 7.76 -26.23 17.80
C SER A 232 9.26 -25.95 17.77
#